data_AF-A0A957NY71-F1
#
_entry.id   AF-A0A957NY71-F1
#
_cell.length_a   1.000
_cell.length_b   1.000
_cell.length_c   1.000
_cell.angle_alpha   90.00
_cell.angle_beta   90.00
_cell.angle_gamma   90.00
#
_symmetry.space_group_name_H-M   'P 1'
#
loop_
_entity.id
_entity.type
_entity.pdbx_description
1 polymer ?
#
loop_
_entity_poly.entity_id
_entity_poly.type
_entity_poly.pdbx_seq_one_letter_code
_entity_poly.pdbx_strand_id
1 'polypeptide(L)' 'MAKIGIGVISFAHGHVNAYCQTMLAAMQDDVQLVACWDDDAARGQTQADKFGMRYSPHVEDVLNHP' A
#
# COMPACT_ATOMS: atom_id res chain seq x y z
N MET A 1 18.94 9.02 5.23
CA MET A 1 18.81 7.54 5.22
C MET A 1 17.90 7.16 4.06
N ALA A 2 17.95 5.91 3.58
CA ALA A 2 16.99 5.43 2.58
C ALA A 2 15.64 5.15 3.25
N LYS A 3 14.53 5.46 2.56
CA LYS A 3 13.17 5.20 3.05
C LYS A 3 12.89 3.69 3.11
N ILE A 4 12.04 3.27 4.04
CA ILE A 4 11.53 1.90 4.11
C ILE A 4 10.34 1.76 3.16
N GLY A 5 10.41 0.79 2.24
CA GLY A 5 9.29 0.41 1.37
C GLY A 5 8.24 -0.38 2.13
N ILE A 6 6.97 -0.04 1.93
CA ILE A 6 5.83 -0.73 2.53
C ILE A 6 4.87 -1.22 1.44
N GLY A 7 4.70 -2.54 1.41
CA GLY A 7 3.65 -3.23 0.67
C GLY A 7 2.41 -3.49 1.55
N VAL A 8 1.21 -3.36 0.98
CA VAL A 8 -0.05 -3.64 1.68
C VAL A 8 -0.81 -4.80 1.05
N ILE A 9 -1.16 -5.78 1.88
CA ILE A 9 -1.98 -6.94 1.47
C ILE A 9 -3.37 -6.77 2.10
N SER A 10 -4.37 -6.61 1.24
CA SER A 10 -5.79 -6.45 1.56
C SER A 10 -6.19 -5.13 2.25
N PHE A 11 -7.23 -4.50 1.68
CA PHE A 11 -7.99 -3.39 2.24
C PHE A 11 -9.42 -3.80 2.63
N ALA A 12 -9.68 -5.11 2.78
CA ALA A 12 -10.99 -5.61 3.20
C ALA A 12 -11.47 -5.02 4.54
N HIS A 13 -10.52 -4.62 5.39
CA HIS A 13 -10.80 -3.94 6.65
C HIS A 13 -10.38 -2.47 6.62
N GLY A 14 -11.28 -1.58 7.04
CA GLY A 14 -11.14 -0.13 6.88
C GLY A 14 -9.91 0.48 7.57
N HIS A 15 -9.40 -0.12 8.66
CA HIS A 15 -8.28 0.44 9.44
C HIS A 15 -6.99 0.60 8.64
N VAL A 16 -6.77 -0.23 7.61
CA VAL A 16 -5.60 -0.13 6.74
C VAL A 16 -5.51 1.25 6.07
N ASN A 17 -6.66 1.87 5.75
CA ASN A 17 -6.69 3.23 5.22
C ASN A 17 -6.09 4.26 6.18
N ALA A 18 -6.41 4.14 7.47
CA ALA A 18 -5.90 5.06 8.49
C ALA A 18 -4.37 4.92 8.63
N TYR A 19 -3.85 3.69 8.56
CA TYR A 19 -2.40 3.46 8.58
C TYR A 19 -1.70 4.11 7.40
N CYS A 20 -2.19 3.91 6.17
CA CYS A 20 -1.64 4.56 4.98
C CYS A 20 -1.68 6.10 5.09
N GLN A 21 -2.80 6.66 5.59
CA GLN A 21 -2.92 8.10 5.80
C GLN A 21 -1.91 8.64 6.81
N THR A 22 -1.73 7.96 7.95
CA THR A 22 -0.75 8.36 8.96
C THR A 22 0.67 8.28 8.43
N MET A 23 1.01 7.22 7.68
CA MET A 23 2.34 7.07 7.08
C MET A 23 2.66 8.21 6.10
N LEU A 24 1.72 8.55 5.22
CA LEU A 24 1.90 9.66 4.27
C LEU A 24 1.96 11.03 4.97
N ALA A 25 1.20 11.22 6.05
CA ALA A 25 1.11 12.52 6.73
C ALA A 25 2.27 12.77 7.73
N ALA A 26 2.72 11.73 8.43
CA ALA A 26 3.63 11.88 9.56
C ALA A 26 5.01 11.24 9.36
N MET A 27 5.17 10.34 8.38
CA MET A 27 6.39 9.54 8.19
C MET A 27 6.94 9.63 6.76
N GLN A 28 6.56 10.67 6.01
CA GLN A 28 6.90 10.81 4.59
C GLN A 28 8.42 10.77 4.30
N ASP A 29 9.26 11.15 5.27
CA ASP A 29 10.72 11.13 5.14
C ASP A 29 11.35 9.78 5.51
N ASP A 30 10.59 8.92 6.20
CA ASP A 30 11.04 7.62 6.70
C ASP A 30 10.51 6.44 5.88
N VAL A 31 9.29 6.56 5.31
CA VAL A 31 8.61 5.47 4.62
C VAL A 31 8.07 5.87 3.24
N GLN A 32 7.89 4.86 2.39
CA GLN A 32 7.24 4.98 1.10
C GLN A 32 6.26 3.82 0.92
N LEU A 33 5.03 4.14 0.53
CA LEU A 33 4.03 3.15 0.12
C LEU A 33 4.34 2.72 -1.32
N VAL A 34 4.65 1.43 -1.53
CA VAL A 34 5.23 0.95 -2.82
C VAL A 34 4.21 0.18 -3.65
N ALA A 35 3.61 -0.86 -3.08
CA ALA A 35 2.73 -1.75 -3.79
C ALA A 35 1.55 -2.21 -2.94
N CYS A 36 0.47 -2.63 -3.58
CA CYS A 36 -0.61 -3.31 -2.88
C CYS A 36 -1.25 -4.42 -3.71
N TRP A 37 -1.85 -5.35 -2.97
CA TRP A 37 -2.67 -6.42 -3.49
C TRP A 37 -3.99 -6.44 -2.74
N ASP A 38 -5.05 -6.83 -3.43
CA ASP A 38 -6.36 -7.07 -2.84
C ASP A 38 -7.11 -8.15 -3.66
N ASP A 39 -7.85 -9.01 -2.95
CA ASP A 39 -8.74 -10.03 -3.53
C ASP A 39 -9.90 -9.41 -4.32
N ASP A 40 -10.32 -8.20 -3.93
CA ASP A 40 -11.22 -7.36 -4.72
C ASP A 40 -10.39 -6.37 -5.54
N ALA A 41 -10.27 -6.63 -6.84
CA ALA A 41 -9.44 -5.82 -7.74
C ALA A 41 -9.89 -4.36 -7.83
N ALA A 42 -11.20 -4.09 -7.78
CA ALA A 42 -11.72 -2.73 -7.85
C ALA A 42 -11.38 -1.95 -6.58
N ARG A 43 -11.49 -2.60 -5.41
CA ARG A 43 -11.05 -2.03 -4.13
C ARG A 43 -9.54 -1.80 -4.13
N GLY A 44 -8.75 -2.78 -4.54
CA GLY A 44 -7.29 -2.69 -4.60
C GLY A 44 -6.81 -1.53 -5.47
N GLN A 45 -7.33 -1.43 -6.70
CA GLN A 45 -6.97 -0.34 -7.62
C GLN A 45 -7.35 1.03 -7.06
N THR A 46 -8.56 1.17 -6.50
CA THR A 46 -9.01 2.43 -5.88
C THR A 46 -8.05 2.91 -4.78
N GLN A 47 -7.54 1.97 -3.96
CA GLN A 47 -6.63 2.31 -2.87
C GLN A 47 -5.22 2.57 -3.36
N ALA A 48 -4.77 1.84 -4.39
CA ALA A 48 -3.48 2.09 -5.03
C ALA A 48 -3.41 3.52 -5.57
N ASP A 49 -4.45 3.94 -6.31
CA ASP A 49 -4.54 5.29 -6.86
C ASP A 49 -4.59 6.36 -5.76
N LYS A 50 -5.36 6.10 -4.69
CA LYS A 50 -5.50 7.02 -3.55
C LYS A 50 -4.19 7.23 -2.78
N PHE A 51 -3.38 6.19 -2.63
CA PHE A 51 -2.18 6.21 -1.80
C PHE A 51 -0.87 6.26 -2.60
N GLY A 52 -0.94 6.31 -3.93
CA GLY A 52 0.22 6.36 -4.81
C GLY A 52 1.02 5.06 -4.88
N MET A 53 0.36 3.92 -4.72
CA MET A 53 0.98 2.59 -4.80
C MET A 53 0.81 1.97 -6.19
N ARG A 54 1.65 0.98 -6.50
CA ARG A 54 1.40 0.05 -7.61
C ARG A 54 0.43 -1.05 -7.19
N TYR A 55 -0.74 -1.15 -7.82
CA TYR A 55 -1.60 -2.32 -7.67
C TYR A 55 -1.01 -3.53 -8.41
N SER A 56 -1.11 -4.71 -7.81
CA SER A 56 -0.94 -6.00 -8.51
C SER A 56 -2.10 -6.95 -8.16
N PRO A 57 -2.61 -7.72 -9.14
CA PRO A 57 -3.54 -8.82 -8.87
C PRO A 57 -2.85 -10.08 -8.30
N HIS A 58 -1.52 -10.09 -8.20
CA HIS A 58 -0.72 -11.21 -7.68
C HIS A 58 -0.07 -10.82 -6.34
N VAL A 59 -0.34 -11.56 -5.28
CA VAL A 59 0.17 -11.23 -3.93
C VAL A 59 1.70 -11.36 -3.86
N GLU A 60 2.26 -12.25 -4.67
CA GLU A 60 3.69 -12.50 -4.81
C GLU A 60 4.46 -11.24 -5.25
N ASP A 61 3.83 -10.37 -6.04
CA ASP A 61 4.45 -9.12 -6.47
C ASP A 61 4.67 -8.15 -5.31
N VAL A 62 3.82 -8.20 -4.29
CA VAL A 62 3.94 -7.38 -3.07
C VAL A 62 4.95 -8.02 -2.11
N LEU A 63 4.96 -9.35 -2.00
CA LEU A 63 5.90 -10.07 -1.14
C LEU A 63 7.35 -9.98 -1.64
N ASN A 64 7.57 -10.01 -2.95
CA ASN A 64 8.90 -9.92 -3.55
C ASN A 64 9.41 -8.48 -3.68
N HIS A 65 8.50 -7.50 -3.73
CA HIS A 65 8.82 -6.07 -3.92
C HIS A 65 8.01 -5.15 -2.99
N PRO A 66 8.20 -5.25 -1.66
CA PRO A 66 7.52 -4.40 -0.68
C PRO A 66 8.08 -2.98 -0.60
#